data_AF-A0A067P5X5-F1
#
_entry.id   AF-A0A067P5X5-F1
#
_cell.length_a   1.000
_cell.length_b   1.000
_cell.length_c   1.000
_cell.angle_alpha   90.00
_cell.angle_beta   90.00
_cell.angle_gamma   90.00
#
_symmetry.space_group_name_H-M   'P 1'
#
loop_
_entity.id
_entity.type
_entity.pdbx_description
1 polymer ?
#
loop_
_entity_poly.entity_id
_entity_poly.type
_entity_poly.pdbx_seq_one_letter_code
_entity_poly.pdbx_strand_id
1 'polypeptide(L)'
;MVQKNSRLYKHCCQAMQCLGASAELLSRYRNMERDDLKITTSVIDDPAAHGTRQKSLAWFWTMNLAFNAREQEKNEYLDDFYRVHWLCARAMRTRWAEEFTLLHYEMDWVVRFFQSKEDQWHDWAVASGEAGMDGHQCYAARQAHLWSMFATHADDDFRKTLLAYPPPAALHYYT
;
A
#
# COMPACT_ATOMS: atom_id res chain seq x y z
N MET A 1 17.22 9.60 -28.46
CA MET A 1 16.28 10.74 -28.49
C MET A 1 16.21 11.48 -27.14
N VAL A 2 15.98 10.78 -26.02
CA VAL A 2 15.87 11.36 -24.67
C VAL A 2 17.11 12.18 -24.21
N GLN A 3 18.32 11.66 -24.41
CA GLN A 3 19.54 12.37 -23.99
C GLN A 3 19.74 13.72 -24.72
N LYS A 4 19.40 13.79 -26.02
CA LYS A 4 19.50 15.02 -26.81
C LYS A 4 18.56 16.10 -26.27
N ASN A 5 17.30 15.72 -26.01
CA ASN A 5 16.29 16.63 -25.47
C ASN A 5 16.65 17.09 -24.05
N SER A 6 17.21 16.22 -23.22
CA SER A 6 17.68 16.60 -21.87
C SER A 6 18.81 17.64 -21.89
N ARG A 7 19.75 17.53 -22.84
CA ARG A 7 20.85 18.49 -22.99
C ARG A 7 20.34 19.85 -23.49
N LEU A 8 19.43 19.82 -24.47
CA LEU A 8 18.78 21.03 -24.99
C LEU A 8 18.04 21.77 -23.86
N TYR A 9 17.24 21.04 -23.08
CA TYR A 9 16.50 21.58 -21.95
C TYR A 9 17.42 22.24 -20.91
N LYS A 10 18.52 21.59 -20.53
CA LYS A 10 19.52 22.15 -19.61
C LYS A 10 20.13 23.44 -20.14
N HIS A 11 20.46 23.48 -21.43
CA HIS A 11 21.02 24.66 -22.06
C HIS A 11 20.01 25.83 -22.05
N CYS A 12 18.74 25.57 -22.34
CA CYS A 12 17.69 26.57 -22.25
C CYS A 12 17.48 27.07 -20.82
N CYS A 13 17.49 26.20 -19.80
CA CYS A 13 17.38 26.61 -18.40
C CYS A 13 18.53 27.51 -17.97
N GLN A 14 19.76 27.19 -18.40
CA GLN A 14 20.93 28.04 -18.16
C GLN A 14 20.79 29.41 -18.83
N ALA A 15 20.33 29.45 -20.07
CA ALA A 15 20.08 30.71 -20.78
C ALA A 15 19.01 31.56 -20.05
N MET A 16 17.93 30.96 -19.56
CA MET A 16 16.89 31.66 -18.79
C MET A 16 17.45 32.27 -17.50
N GLN A 17 18.34 31.56 -16.80
CA GLN A 17 19.02 32.08 -15.61
C GLN A 17 19.93 33.26 -15.95
N CYS A 18 20.72 33.16 -17.03
CA CYS A 18 21.59 34.24 -17.49
C CYS A 18 20.82 35.50 -17.93
N LEU A 19 19.61 35.32 -18.49
CA LEU A 19 18.75 36.42 -18.93
C LEU A 19 17.92 37.05 -17.80
N GLY A 20 18.07 36.58 -16.56
CA GLY A 20 17.36 37.13 -15.40
C GLY A 20 15.86 36.81 -15.38
N ALA A 21 15.48 35.60 -15.81
CA ALA A 21 14.10 35.13 -15.74
C ALA A 21 13.51 35.22 -14.32
N SER A 22 12.19 35.42 -14.22
CA SER A 22 11.50 35.54 -12.94
C SER A 22 11.62 34.27 -12.09
N ALA A 23 11.57 34.44 -10.77
CA ALA A 23 11.62 33.33 -9.81
C ALA A 23 10.49 32.31 -10.03
N GLU A 24 9.32 32.76 -10.50
CA GLU A 24 8.20 31.89 -10.86
C GLU A 24 8.54 30.98 -12.05
N LEU A 25 9.21 31.51 -13.07
CA LEU A 25 9.57 30.76 -14.27
C LEU A 25 10.70 29.73 -13.98
N LEU A 26 11.65 30.10 -13.12
CA LEU A 26 12.72 29.21 -12.65
C LEU A 26 12.20 28.13 -11.68
N SER A 27 11.15 28.42 -10.91
CA SER A 27 10.44 27.43 -10.10
C SER A 27 9.71 26.39 -10.97
N ARG A 28 9.13 26.84 -12.09
CA ARG A 28 8.47 25.97 -13.08
C ARG A 28 9.49 25.08 -13.78
N TYR A 29 10.50 25.67 -14.40
CA TYR A 29 11.52 24.95 -15.17
C TYR A 29 12.74 24.63 -14.30
N ARG A 30 12.62 23.58 -13.48
CA ARG A 30 13.72 23.11 -12.61
C ARG A 30 14.89 22.55 -13.43
N ASN A 31 16.08 22.63 -12.85
CA ASN A 31 17.26 21.93 -13.37
C ASN A 31 17.04 20.41 -13.33
N MET A 32 17.26 19.76 -14.47
CA MET A 32 17.04 18.32 -14.63
C MET A 32 18.28 17.52 -14.18
N GLU A 33 18.13 16.69 -13.15
CA GLU A 33 19.22 15.85 -12.68
C GLU A 33 19.28 14.51 -13.42
N ARG A 34 20.38 13.76 -13.24
CA ARG A 34 20.50 12.43 -13.85
C ARG A 34 19.50 11.45 -13.25
N ASP A 35 19.11 11.65 -11.99
CA ASP A 35 18.12 10.82 -11.31
C ASP A 35 16.70 11.06 -11.83
N ASP A 36 16.37 12.27 -12.28
CA ASP A 36 15.08 12.57 -12.93
C ASP A 36 14.88 11.82 -14.26
N LEU A 37 15.98 11.44 -14.92
CA LEU A 37 15.98 10.72 -16.19
C LEU A 37 15.87 9.20 -16.00
N LYS A 38 15.89 8.70 -14.77
CA LYS A 38 15.65 7.29 -14.49
C LYS A 38 14.17 7.01 -14.75
N ILE A 39 13.92 6.37 -15.88
CA ILE A 39 12.58 5.89 -16.24
C ILE A 39 12.18 4.83 -15.21
N THR A 40 11.28 5.22 -14.31
CA THR A 40 10.58 4.25 -13.50
C THR A 40 9.31 3.84 -14.24
N THR A 41 9.45 3.03 -15.28
CA THR A 41 8.27 2.41 -15.91
C THR A 41 7.71 1.28 -15.07
N SER A 42 8.34 0.87 -13.97
CA SER A 42 7.77 -0.16 -13.09
C SER A 42 6.38 0.20 -12.53
N VAL A 43 6.00 1.49 -12.49
CA VAL A 43 4.64 1.93 -12.11
C VAL A 43 3.63 1.74 -13.26
N ILE A 44 4.09 1.66 -14.50
CA ILE A 44 3.29 1.58 -15.73
C ILE A 44 3.26 0.14 -16.28
N ASP A 45 4.39 -0.57 -16.24
CA ASP A 45 4.56 -1.88 -16.87
C ASP A 45 4.00 -3.03 -16.03
N ASP A 46 3.98 -2.90 -14.70
CA ASP A 46 3.45 -3.93 -13.80
C ASP A 46 2.76 -3.29 -12.57
N PRO A 47 1.43 -3.08 -12.64
CA PRO A 47 0.64 -2.59 -11.51
C PRO A 47 0.66 -3.51 -10.28
N ALA A 48 1.07 -4.78 -10.44
CA ALA A 48 1.17 -5.77 -9.36
C ALA A 48 2.59 -5.90 -8.79
N ALA A 49 3.60 -5.22 -9.36
CA ALA A 49 4.96 -5.25 -8.86
C ALA A 49 5.06 -4.56 -7.48
N HIS A 50 5.34 -5.36 -6.44
CA HIS A 50 5.68 -4.86 -5.12
C HIS A 50 6.97 -4.02 -5.14
N GLY A 51 7.02 -2.93 -4.35
CA GLY A 51 8.21 -2.06 -4.25
C GLY A 51 8.21 -0.81 -5.16
N THR A 52 7.14 -0.58 -5.90
CA THR A 52 6.90 0.68 -6.65
C THR A 52 6.29 1.78 -5.77
N ARG A 53 5.92 1.43 -4.52
CA ARG A 53 5.20 2.20 -3.49
C ARG A 53 5.68 3.64 -3.22
N GLN A 54 6.90 3.98 -3.62
CA GLN A 54 7.53 5.28 -3.38
C GLN A 54 8.11 5.95 -4.61
N LYS A 55 7.99 5.34 -5.79
CA LYS A 55 8.55 5.92 -7.01
C LYS A 55 7.53 6.89 -7.60
N SER A 56 7.61 8.14 -7.18
CA SER A 56 6.83 9.22 -7.78
C SER A 56 7.23 9.39 -9.24
N LEU A 57 6.28 9.76 -10.09
CA LEU A 57 6.57 10.26 -11.44
C LEU A 57 7.61 11.38 -11.35
N ALA A 58 8.51 11.44 -12.34
CA ALA A 58 9.46 12.54 -12.42
C ALA A 58 8.71 13.88 -12.49
N TRP A 59 9.26 14.91 -11.83
CA TRP A 59 8.57 16.18 -11.59
C TRP A 59 8.10 16.88 -12.89
N PHE A 60 8.77 16.66 -14.02
CA PHE A 60 8.39 17.26 -15.30
C PHE A 60 7.09 16.65 -15.87
N TRP A 61 6.73 15.43 -15.48
CA TRP A 61 5.42 14.84 -15.79
C TRP A 61 4.31 15.42 -14.91
N THR A 62 4.62 16.01 -13.76
CA THR A 62 3.61 16.63 -12.88
C THR A 62 3.57 18.15 -12.97
N MET A 63 4.57 18.77 -13.63
CA MET A 63 4.71 20.22 -13.81
C MET A 63 3.47 20.89 -14.43
N ASN A 64 2.78 20.18 -15.33
CA ASN A 64 1.64 20.72 -16.09
C ASN A 64 0.27 20.51 -15.43
N LEU A 65 0.15 19.64 -14.40
CA LEU A 65 -1.15 19.34 -13.78
C LEU A 65 -1.79 20.54 -13.07
N ALA A 66 -0.98 21.30 -12.32
CA ALA A 66 -1.50 22.45 -11.54
C ALA A 66 -1.76 23.69 -12.40
N PHE A 67 -1.02 23.84 -13.51
CA PHE A 67 -1.08 25.02 -14.38
C PHE A 67 -2.07 24.85 -15.54
N ASN A 68 -2.12 23.67 -16.16
CA ASN A 68 -3.09 23.35 -17.22
C ASN A 68 -4.51 23.12 -16.68
N ALA A 69 -4.69 23.01 -15.35
CA ALA A 69 -6.02 23.14 -14.75
C ALA A 69 -6.62 24.55 -14.96
N ARG A 70 -5.78 25.57 -15.19
CA ARG A 70 -6.19 26.96 -15.47
C ARG A 70 -6.02 27.36 -16.93
N GLU A 71 -5.03 26.81 -17.64
CA GLU A 71 -4.82 27.07 -19.07
C GLU A 71 -5.41 25.97 -19.97
N GLN A 72 -6.21 26.40 -20.94
CA GLN A 72 -6.99 25.60 -21.88
C GLN A 72 -6.12 24.98 -22.99
N GLU A 73 -4.88 24.59 -22.69
CA GLU A 73 -3.99 23.94 -23.65
C GLU A 73 -4.26 22.43 -23.65
N LYS A 74 -5.13 22.01 -24.56
CA LYS A 74 -5.62 20.62 -24.63
C LYS A 74 -4.55 19.72 -25.27
N ASN A 75 -3.76 19.05 -24.44
CA ASN A 75 -2.86 17.98 -24.89
C ASN A 75 -3.53 16.62 -24.62
N GLU A 76 -4.17 16.06 -25.64
CA GLU A 76 -4.94 14.80 -25.56
C GLU A 76 -4.10 13.64 -25.00
N TYR A 77 -2.82 13.55 -25.37
CA TYR A 77 -1.91 12.52 -24.87
C TYR A 77 -1.63 12.66 -23.36
N LEU A 78 -1.37 13.89 -22.89
CA LEU A 78 -1.13 14.13 -21.46
C LEU A 78 -2.40 13.95 -20.63
N ASP A 79 -3.56 14.38 -21.15
CA ASP A 79 -4.85 14.19 -20.48
C ASP A 79 -5.18 12.70 -20.28
N ASP A 80 -5.00 11.89 -21.33
CA ASP A 80 -5.17 10.44 -21.24
C ASP A 80 -4.18 9.80 -20.25
N PHE A 81 -2.91 10.22 -20.28
CA PHE A 81 -1.91 9.74 -19.34
C PHE A 81 -2.30 10.01 -17.88
N TYR A 82 -2.75 11.24 -17.58
CA TYR A 82 -3.19 11.61 -16.23
C TYR A 82 -4.47 10.88 -15.81
N ARG A 83 -5.43 10.73 -16.72
CA ARG A 83 -6.68 10.00 -16.47
C ARG A 83 -6.41 8.55 -16.10
N VAL A 84 -5.56 7.86 -16.86
CA VAL A 84 -5.18 6.46 -16.57
C VAL A 84 -4.46 6.38 -15.22
N HIS A 85 -3.50 7.28 -14.97
CA HIS A 85 -2.76 7.27 -13.71
C HIS A 85 -3.67 7.51 -12.50
N TRP A 86 -4.62 8.44 -12.61
CA TRP A 86 -5.63 8.68 -11.57
C TRP A 86 -6.53 7.47 -11.36
N LEU A 87 -7.00 6.81 -12.44
CA LEU A 87 -7.81 5.60 -12.35
C LEU A 87 -7.05 4.46 -11.64
N CYS A 88 -5.77 4.25 -11.98
CA CYS A 88 -4.93 3.25 -11.33
C CYS A 88 -4.69 3.58 -9.85
N ALA A 89 -4.38 4.84 -9.52
CA ALA A 89 -4.20 5.27 -8.14
C ALA A 89 -5.48 5.12 -7.31
N ARG A 90 -6.65 5.42 -7.91
CA ARG A 90 -7.96 5.20 -7.29
C ARG A 90 -8.24 3.72 -7.07
N ALA A 91 -8.02 2.87 -8.08
CA ALA A 91 -8.20 1.44 -7.98
C ALA A 91 -7.28 0.81 -6.92
N MET A 92 -6.02 1.22 -6.87
CA MET A 92 -5.06 0.79 -5.85
C MET A 92 -5.51 1.21 -4.44
N ARG A 93 -6.00 2.45 -4.27
CA ARG A 93 -6.58 2.89 -3.01
C ARG A 93 -7.78 2.05 -2.60
N THR A 94 -8.71 1.78 -3.51
CA THR A 94 -9.90 0.95 -3.24
C THR A 94 -9.49 -0.47 -2.81
N ARG A 95 -8.56 -1.07 -3.55
CA ARG A 95 -8.02 -2.39 -3.22
C ARG A 95 -7.36 -2.43 -1.84
N TRP A 96 -6.56 -1.43 -1.48
CA TRP A 96 -5.94 -1.37 -0.16
C TRP A 96 -6.97 -1.28 0.98
N ALA A 97 -8.10 -0.62 0.74
CA ALA A 97 -9.17 -0.57 1.72
C ALA A 97 -9.92 -1.88 1.87
N GLU A 98 -10.16 -2.58 0.76
CA GLU A 98 -10.68 -3.95 0.76
C GLU A 98 -9.72 -4.89 1.50
N GLU A 99 -8.43 -4.86 1.15
CA GLU A 99 -7.38 -5.65 1.79
C GLU A 99 -7.30 -5.37 3.30
N PHE A 100 -7.42 -4.11 3.72
CA PHE A 100 -7.45 -3.76 5.14
C PHE A 100 -8.66 -4.38 5.86
N THR A 101 -9.83 -4.32 5.23
CA THR A 101 -11.06 -4.90 5.78
C THR A 101 -10.94 -6.43 5.89
N LEU A 102 -10.45 -7.08 4.83
CA LEU A 102 -10.22 -8.53 4.81
C LEU A 102 -9.22 -8.95 5.88
N LEU A 103 -8.10 -8.25 6.01
CA LEU A 103 -7.07 -8.56 6.98
C LEU A 103 -7.59 -8.50 8.44
N HIS A 104 -8.49 -7.56 8.74
CA HIS A 104 -9.14 -7.51 10.05
C HIS A 104 -10.01 -8.76 10.30
N TYR A 105 -10.76 -9.20 9.29
CA TYR A 105 -11.54 -10.44 9.39
C TYR A 105 -10.65 -11.68 9.47
N GLU A 106 -9.56 -11.74 8.71
CA GLU A 106 -8.60 -12.84 8.77
C GLU A 106 -7.98 -12.97 10.16
N MET A 107 -7.61 -11.87 10.81
CA MET A 107 -7.12 -11.86 12.19
C MET A 107 -8.15 -12.43 13.18
N ASP A 108 -9.41 -12.00 13.09
CA ASP A 108 -10.51 -12.53 13.92
C ASP A 108 -10.75 -14.03 13.65
N TRP A 109 -10.74 -14.45 12.38
CA TRP A 109 -10.91 -15.85 11.99
C TRP A 109 -9.78 -16.76 12.50
N VAL A 110 -8.53 -16.28 12.52
CA VAL A 110 -7.40 -17.04 13.08
C VAL A 110 -7.61 -17.32 14.57
N VAL A 111 -8.04 -16.31 15.34
CA VAL A 111 -8.33 -16.48 16.78
C VAL A 111 -9.48 -17.48 16.97
N ARG A 112 -10.58 -17.33 16.23
CA ARG A 112 -11.72 -18.26 16.28
C ARG A 112 -11.35 -19.68 15.89
N PHE A 113 -10.45 -19.84 14.92
CA PHE A 113 -9.95 -21.15 14.53
C PHE A 113 -9.19 -21.81 15.68
N PHE A 114 -8.32 -21.07 16.38
CA PHE A 114 -7.62 -21.59 17.55
C PHE A 114 -8.57 -21.94 18.70
N GLN A 115 -9.58 -21.11 18.97
CA GLN A 115 -10.63 -21.41 19.95
C GLN A 115 -11.42 -22.68 19.57
N SER A 116 -11.81 -22.81 18.30
CA SER A 116 -12.48 -24.01 17.83
C SER A 116 -11.61 -25.27 17.96
N LYS A 117 -10.28 -25.13 17.83
CA LYS A 117 -9.35 -26.24 18.11
C LYS A 117 -9.24 -26.54 19.60
N GLU A 118 -9.16 -25.54 20.45
CA GLU A 118 -9.23 -25.70 21.91
C GLU A 118 -10.48 -26.50 22.30
N ASP A 119 -11.66 -26.09 21.84
CA ASP A 119 -12.93 -26.76 22.11
C ASP A 119 -12.91 -28.23 21.65
N GLN A 120 -12.45 -28.48 20.42
CA GLN A 120 -12.32 -29.84 19.89
C GLN A 120 -11.42 -30.74 20.75
N TRP A 121 -10.28 -30.22 21.20
CA TRP A 121 -9.38 -30.97 22.08
C TRP A 121 -9.94 -31.13 23.49
N HIS A 122 -10.71 -30.15 23.96
CA HIS A 122 -11.41 -30.23 25.24
C HIS A 122 -12.46 -31.34 25.22
N ASP A 123 -13.28 -31.41 24.17
CA ASP A 123 -14.28 -32.48 23.98
C ASP A 123 -13.62 -33.86 23.96
N TRP A 124 -12.46 -34.00 23.29
CA TRP A 124 -11.71 -35.25 23.29
C TRP A 124 -11.13 -35.60 24.67
N ALA A 125 -10.72 -34.61 25.47
CA ALA A 125 -10.27 -34.84 26.83
C ALA A 125 -11.40 -35.37 27.71
N VAL A 126 -12.60 -34.79 27.60
CA VAL A 126 -13.81 -35.25 28.31
C VAL A 126 -14.15 -36.69 27.92
N ALA A 127 -14.29 -36.96 26.62
CA ALA A 127 -14.61 -38.30 26.12
C ALA A 127 -13.56 -39.36 26.52
N SER A 128 -12.28 -38.99 26.53
CA SER A 128 -11.20 -39.91 26.97
C SER A 128 -11.25 -40.19 28.47
N GLY A 129 -11.64 -39.20 29.28
CA GLY A 129 -11.86 -39.37 30.72
C GLY A 129 -13.04 -40.30 31.02
N GLU A 130 -14.16 -40.13 30.29
CA GLU A 130 -15.33 -41.02 30.39
C GLU A 130 -14.99 -42.47 30.00
N ALA A 131 -14.09 -42.66 29.04
CA ALA A 131 -13.62 -43.96 28.61
C ALA A 131 -12.52 -44.59 29.50
N GLY A 132 -12.09 -43.91 30.57
CA GLY A 132 -11.04 -44.39 31.48
C GLY A 132 -9.63 -44.42 30.85
N MET A 133 -9.38 -43.59 29.84
CA MET A 133 -8.11 -43.49 29.12
C MET A 133 -7.27 -42.32 29.62
N ASP A 134 -6.75 -42.43 30.85
CA ASP A 134 -6.08 -41.33 31.58
C ASP A 134 -4.93 -40.66 30.79
N GLY A 135 -4.15 -41.45 30.04
CA GLY A 135 -3.06 -40.92 29.22
C GLY A 135 -3.55 -40.07 28.05
N HIS A 136 -4.64 -40.49 27.39
CA HIS A 136 -5.27 -39.76 26.30
C HIS A 136 -5.94 -38.48 26.82
N GLN A 137 -6.62 -38.57 27.96
CA GLN A 137 -7.20 -37.41 28.64
C GLN A 137 -6.13 -36.36 28.96
N CYS A 138 -5.02 -36.76 29.59
CA CYS A 138 -3.93 -35.84 29.91
C CYS A 138 -3.34 -35.18 28.66
N TYR A 139 -3.12 -35.94 27.59
CA TYR A 139 -2.58 -35.41 26.35
C TYR A 139 -3.56 -34.44 25.67
N ALA A 140 -4.84 -34.80 25.57
CA ALA A 140 -5.85 -33.95 24.97
C ALA A 140 -6.05 -32.65 25.76
N ALA A 141 -6.06 -32.71 27.09
CA ALA A 141 -6.12 -31.52 27.95
C ALA A 141 -4.90 -30.60 27.72
N ARG A 142 -3.70 -31.16 27.56
CA ARG A 142 -2.50 -30.39 27.20
C ARG A 142 -2.64 -29.72 25.83
N GLN A 143 -3.20 -30.40 24.85
CA GLN A 143 -3.43 -29.82 23.52
C GLN A 143 -4.47 -28.69 23.57
N ALA A 144 -5.58 -28.88 24.29
CA ALA A 144 -6.58 -27.83 24.49
C ALA A 144 -5.94 -26.56 25.07
N HIS A 145 -5.11 -26.72 26.11
CA HIS A 145 -4.38 -25.61 26.71
C HIS A 145 -3.40 -24.93 25.73
N LEU A 146 -2.69 -25.70 24.90
CA LEU A 146 -1.80 -25.15 23.87
C LEU A 146 -2.56 -24.26 22.87
N TRP A 147 -3.71 -24.74 22.36
CA TRP A 147 -4.54 -23.98 21.43
C TRP A 147 -5.13 -22.73 22.07
N SER A 148 -5.51 -22.82 23.36
CA SER A 148 -5.92 -21.66 24.16
C SER A 148 -4.83 -20.59 24.21
N MET A 149 -3.58 -20.99 24.46
CA MET A 149 -2.44 -20.07 24.45
C MET A 149 -2.20 -19.43 23.08
N PHE A 150 -2.39 -20.16 21.98
CA PHE A 150 -2.29 -19.58 20.64
C PHE A 150 -3.39 -18.56 20.38
N ALA A 151 -4.62 -18.85 20.81
CA ALA A 151 -5.74 -17.92 20.68
C ALA A 151 -5.47 -16.61 21.44
N THR A 152 -5.08 -16.70 22.72
CA THR A 152 -4.81 -15.53 23.55
C THR A 152 -3.63 -14.72 23.03
N HIS A 153 -2.54 -15.39 22.64
CA HIS A 153 -1.36 -14.69 22.13
C HIS A 153 -1.62 -13.97 20.81
N ALA A 154 -2.29 -14.63 19.86
CA ALA A 154 -2.62 -14.03 18.58
C ALA A 154 -3.54 -12.81 18.75
N ASP A 155 -4.59 -12.95 19.57
CA ASP A 155 -5.54 -11.89 19.87
C ASP A 155 -4.87 -10.68 20.54
N ASP A 156 -4.01 -10.91 21.53
CA ASP A 156 -3.23 -9.84 22.17
C ASP A 156 -2.28 -9.13 21.20
N ASP A 157 -1.58 -9.88 20.36
CA ASP A 157 -0.63 -9.29 19.41
C ASP A 157 -1.34 -8.55 18.28
N PHE A 158 -2.49 -9.04 17.81
CA PHE A 158 -3.33 -8.31 16.85
C PHE A 158 -3.87 -7.02 17.44
N ARG A 159 -4.36 -7.03 18.69
CA ARG A 159 -4.79 -5.80 19.38
C ARG A 159 -3.65 -4.80 19.55
N LYS A 160 -2.48 -5.24 20.00
CA LYS A 160 -1.30 -4.37 20.13
C LYS A 160 -0.91 -3.75 18.78
N THR A 161 -0.94 -4.55 17.71
CA THR A 161 -0.60 -4.08 16.37
C THR A 161 -1.62 -3.06 15.87
N LEU A 162 -2.92 -3.28 16.09
CA LEU A 162 -3.98 -2.36 15.72
C LEU A 162 -3.89 -1.04 16.49
N LEU A 163 -3.47 -1.07 17.76
CA LEU A 163 -3.21 0.13 18.57
C LEU A 163 -1.96 0.89 18.10
N ALA A 164 -0.90 0.19 17.70
CA ALA A 164 0.32 0.81 17.19
C ALA A 164 0.13 1.43 15.79
N TYR A 165 -0.75 0.84 14.98
CA TYR A 165 -1.03 1.25 13.60
C TYR A 165 -2.54 1.41 13.39
N PRO A 166 -3.16 2.47 13.93
CA PRO A 166 -4.59 2.68 13.79
C PRO A 166 -4.99 2.90 12.33
N PRO A 167 -6.18 2.42 11.92
CA PRO A 167 -6.69 2.65 10.58
C PRO A 167 -6.71 4.14 10.23
N PRO A 168 -6.40 4.52 8.99
CA PRO A 168 -6.60 5.89 8.53
C PRO A 168 -8.06 6.30 8.72
N ALA A 169 -8.29 7.43 9.40
CA ALA A 169 -9.64 7.93 9.72
C ALA A 169 -10.54 8.20 8.49
N ALA A 170 -9.98 8.21 7.28
CA ALA A 170 -10.66 8.51 6.03
C ALA A 170 -10.77 7.30 5.08
N LEU A 171 -11.00 6.10 5.63
CA LEU A 171 -11.47 4.93 4.86
C LEU A 171 -13.00 4.85 4.78
N HIS A 172 -13.72 5.94 5.09
CA HIS A 172 -15.17 6.00 4.90
C HIS A 172 -15.48 6.27 3.43
N TYR A 173 -15.76 5.18 2.71
CA TYR A 173 -16.29 5.19 1.36
C TYR A 173 -17.79 5.51 1.42
N TYR A 174 -18.25 6.38 0.50
CA TYR A 174 -19.63 6.90 0.35
C TYR A 174 -19.98 8.18 1.13
N THR A 175 -19.41 9.31 0.67
CA THR A 175 -20.14 10.59 0.51
C THR A 175 -19.68 11.26 -0.75
#